data_AF-A0AAV6L2F0-F1
#
_entry.id   AF-A0AAV6L2F0-F1
#
_cell.length_a   1.000
_cell.length_b   1.000
_cell.length_c   1.000
_cell.angle_alpha   90.00
_cell.angle_beta   90.00
_cell.angle_gamma   90.00
#
_symmetry.space_group_name_H-M   'P 1'
#
loop_
_entity.id
_entity.type
_entity.pdbx_description
1 polymer ?
#
loop_
_entity_poly.entity_id
_entity_poly.type
_entity_poly.pdbx_seq_one_letter_code
_entity_poly.pdbx_strand_id
1 'polypeptide(L)'
;MSIFFILFFLLHLSTSQLDDCTSAPCSKHGPTIRFPFRLKDNQPPHCGFPGFDLSCSPNTAATLLNLPYSVQVIVTNIDYKSQLIHIKGSNSCLLNLSTTPFQFADSVYNFSLFSCPSTIPVESFEGPWWSTPAACLSGDGQEVYVKSSGMSICYLPQLISCRKMYNVWSVPYDAFDQTADLQLTWPQPVCGNCEAEGKFCGFMSNSTSGEIECFGNLNPPKKGTPFSSFPFVCMLKSEKVKRKFAYPK
;
A
#
# COMPACT_ATOMS: atom_id res chain seq x y z
N MET A 1 1.84 -7.63 -55.60
CA MET A 1 2.09 -8.33 -54.32
C MET A 1 2.86 -7.43 -53.33
N SER A 2 2.39 -6.19 -53.07
CA SER A 2 3.15 -5.25 -52.21
C SER A 2 2.23 -4.38 -51.35
N ILE A 3 1.11 -3.91 -51.91
CA ILE A 3 0.14 -3.08 -51.16
C ILE A 3 -0.64 -3.89 -50.10
N PHE A 4 -0.98 -5.16 -50.39
CA PHE A 4 -1.69 -6.03 -49.43
C PHE A 4 -0.84 -6.36 -48.19
N PHE A 5 0.48 -6.48 -48.33
CA PHE A 5 1.40 -6.68 -47.21
C PHE A 5 1.52 -5.43 -46.33
N ILE A 6 1.57 -4.23 -46.94
CA ILE A 6 1.61 -2.96 -46.20
C ILE A 6 0.32 -2.75 -45.41
N LEU A 7 -0.85 -3.05 -46.00
CA LEU A 7 -2.12 -2.97 -45.30
C LEU A 7 -2.23 -4.01 -44.17
N PHE A 8 -1.67 -5.21 -44.33
CA PHE A 8 -1.59 -6.21 -43.25
C PHE A 8 -0.71 -5.74 -42.09
N PHE A 9 0.44 -5.11 -42.37
CA PHE A 9 1.32 -4.54 -41.33
C PHE A 9 0.68 -3.33 -40.61
N LEU A 10 -0.08 -2.50 -41.31
CA LEU A 10 -0.80 -1.37 -40.71
C LEU A 10 -2.01 -1.82 -39.88
N LEU A 11 -2.68 -2.93 -40.27
CA LEU A 11 -3.76 -3.54 -39.50
C LEU A 11 -3.27 -4.25 -38.22
N HIS A 12 -2.01 -4.70 -38.18
CA HIS A 12 -1.39 -5.24 -36.96
C HIS A 12 -0.80 -4.18 -36.03
N LEU A 13 -0.63 -2.93 -36.48
CA LEU A 13 -0.09 -1.86 -35.65
C LEU A 13 -1.14 -1.14 -34.78
N SER A 14 -2.37 -1.67 -34.70
CA SER A 14 -3.49 -1.05 -33.97
C SER A 14 -3.87 -1.76 -32.66
N THR A 15 -3.10 -2.76 -32.22
CA THR A 15 -3.43 -3.52 -31.01
C THR A 15 -2.18 -3.83 -30.21
N SER A 16 -2.13 -3.37 -28.95
CA SER A 16 -1.24 -3.81 -27.83
C SER A 16 -0.30 -2.78 -27.16
N GLN A 17 -0.62 -1.47 -27.12
CA GLN A 17 -0.01 -0.63 -26.06
C GLN A 17 -0.65 -0.85 -24.67
N LEU A 18 -1.82 -1.49 -24.60
CA LEU A 18 -2.54 -1.73 -23.34
C LEU A 18 -2.27 -3.09 -22.68
N ASP A 19 -1.65 -4.06 -23.40
CA ASP A 19 -1.43 -5.42 -22.88
C ASP A 19 -0.18 -5.54 -22.00
N ASP A 20 0.79 -4.61 -22.13
CA ASP A 20 2.10 -4.71 -21.46
C ASP A 20 2.09 -4.20 -20.00
N CYS A 21 1.02 -3.50 -19.60
CA CYS A 21 0.85 -2.96 -18.24
C CYS A 21 -0.10 -3.80 -17.38
N THR A 22 -0.26 -5.09 -17.70
CA THR A 22 -1.17 -5.97 -16.97
C THR A 22 -0.81 -6.01 -15.48
N SER A 23 -1.80 -5.79 -14.62
CA SER A 23 -1.62 -5.85 -13.17
C SER A 23 -1.19 -7.25 -12.75
N ALA A 24 -0.07 -7.33 -12.02
CA ALA A 24 0.50 -8.61 -11.60
C ALA A 24 1.06 -8.49 -10.16
N PRO A 25 0.57 -9.29 -9.21
CA PRO A 25 1.18 -9.37 -7.89
C PRO A 25 2.45 -10.25 -7.93
N CYS A 26 3.38 -10.05 -7.01
CA CYS A 26 4.56 -10.92 -6.87
C CYS A 26 4.19 -12.33 -6.38
N SER A 27 3.08 -12.46 -5.65
CA SER A 27 2.56 -13.73 -5.16
C SER A 27 1.04 -13.72 -5.13
N LYS A 28 0.40 -14.89 -5.06
CA LYS A 28 -1.07 -15.03 -4.99
C LYS A 28 -1.70 -14.23 -3.85
N HIS A 29 -0.96 -14.04 -2.76
CA HIS A 29 -1.41 -13.33 -1.55
C HIS A 29 -0.74 -11.97 -1.38
N GLY A 30 0.05 -11.51 -2.37
CA GLY A 30 0.69 -10.21 -2.34
C GLY A 30 -0.26 -9.08 -2.76
N PRO A 31 0.14 -7.81 -2.56
CA PRO A 31 -0.63 -6.67 -3.01
C PRO A 31 -0.77 -6.69 -4.54
N THR A 32 -1.95 -6.31 -5.03
CA THR A 32 -2.17 -6.07 -6.46
C THR A 32 -1.35 -4.85 -6.90
N ILE A 33 -0.48 -5.02 -7.89
CA ILE A 33 0.38 -3.95 -8.39
C ILE A 33 -0.21 -3.38 -9.68
N ARG A 34 -0.46 -2.08 -9.66
CA ARG A 34 -0.97 -1.27 -10.77
C ARG A 34 -0.52 0.18 -10.57
N PHE A 35 -0.72 0.99 -11.60
CA PHE A 35 -0.40 2.41 -11.59
C PHE A 35 -0.89 3.11 -10.30
N PRO A 36 -0.07 3.95 -9.64
CA PRO A 36 1.22 4.46 -10.09
C PRO A 36 2.39 3.49 -9.97
N PHE A 37 2.22 2.38 -9.28
CA PHE A 37 3.27 1.39 -9.08
C PHE A 37 3.46 0.51 -10.30
N ARG A 38 4.71 0.12 -10.55
CA ARG A 38 5.05 -0.89 -11.56
C ARG A 38 6.12 -1.84 -11.04
N LEU A 39 6.17 -3.04 -11.62
CA LEU A 39 7.27 -3.97 -11.43
C LEU A 39 8.41 -3.62 -12.38
N LYS A 40 9.51 -3.08 -11.85
CA LYS A 40 10.63 -2.53 -12.63
C LYS A 40 11.19 -3.50 -13.67
N ASP A 41 11.28 -4.77 -13.32
CA ASP A 41 11.92 -5.81 -14.13
C ASP A 41 10.93 -6.52 -15.09
N ASN A 42 9.63 -6.32 -14.91
CA ASN A 42 8.58 -7.04 -15.63
C ASN A 42 7.67 -6.14 -16.46
N GLN A 43 7.65 -4.84 -16.18
CA GLN A 43 6.77 -3.87 -16.84
C GLN A 43 7.57 -2.70 -17.41
N PRO A 44 7.24 -2.22 -18.62
CA PRO A 44 7.86 -1.04 -19.20
C PRO A 44 7.78 0.21 -18.31
N PRO A 45 8.65 1.22 -18.52
CA PRO A 45 8.63 2.47 -17.76
C PRO A 45 7.30 3.23 -17.81
N HIS A 46 6.56 3.15 -18.93
CA HIS A 46 5.29 3.86 -19.09
C HIS A 46 4.12 3.27 -18.28
N CYS A 47 4.28 2.08 -17.70
CA CYS A 47 3.25 1.45 -16.88
C CYS A 47 3.17 1.98 -15.44
N GLY A 48 4.13 2.81 -15.02
CA GLY A 48 4.18 3.36 -13.67
C GLY A 48 4.63 4.82 -13.66
N PHE A 49 4.38 5.48 -12.55
CA PHE A 49 4.82 6.85 -12.33
C PHE A 49 6.29 6.86 -11.88
N PRO A 50 7.11 7.84 -12.31
CA PRO A 50 8.51 7.92 -11.89
C PRO A 50 8.65 7.91 -10.36
N GLY A 51 9.52 7.02 -9.85
CA GLY A 51 9.76 6.85 -8.42
C GLY A 51 8.87 5.81 -7.72
N PHE A 52 7.95 5.15 -8.44
CA PHE A 52 7.04 4.12 -7.91
C PHE A 52 7.42 2.70 -8.36
N ASP A 53 8.71 2.46 -8.53
CA ASP A 53 9.24 1.15 -8.92
C ASP A 53 9.21 0.17 -7.75
N LEU A 54 8.57 -0.98 -7.95
CA LEU A 54 8.60 -2.14 -7.06
C LEU A 54 9.39 -3.28 -7.72
N SER A 55 9.84 -4.21 -6.90
CA SER A 55 10.44 -5.46 -7.38
C SER A 55 9.88 -6.65 -6.61
N CYS A 56 10.07 -7.86 -7.14
CA CYS A 56 9.73 -9.09 -6.44
C CYS A 56 11.00 -9.72 -5.87
N SER A 57 10.93 -10.15 -4.61
CA SER A 57 11.99 -10.95 -4.01
C SER A 57 12.13 -12.27 -4.77
N PRO A 58 13.32 -12.62 -5.30
CA PRO A 58 13.51 -13.85 -6.05
C PRO A 58 13.32 -15.11 -5.18
N ASN A 59 13.54 -14.99 -3.86
CA ASN A 59 13.51 -16.13 -2.94
C ASN A 59 12.16 -16.31 -2.26
N THR A 60 11.50 -15.20 -1.90
CA THR A 60 10.27 -15.23 -1.08
C THR A 60 9.02 -14.81 -1.84
N ALA A 61 9.16 -14.32 -3.08
CA ALA A 61 8.08 -13.71 -3.86
C ALA A 61 7.37 -12.53 -3.14
N ALA A 62 8.03 -11.94 -2.13
CA ALA A 62 7.57 -10.73 -1.47
C ALA A 62 7.69 -9.52 -2.40
N THR A 63 6.73 -8.59 -2.32
CA THR A 63 6.83 -7.31 -3.01
C THR A 63 7.76 -6.39 -2.22
N LEU A 64 8.70 -5.76 -2.92
CA LEU A 64 9.77 -4.96 -2.33
C LEU A 64 9.70 -3.53 -2.87
N LEU A 65 9.88 -2.58 -1.95
CA LEU A 65 10.12 -1.18 -2.27
C LEU A 65 11.59 -0.86 -1.96
N ASN A 66 12.29 -0.35 -2.97
CA ASN A 66 13.67 0.10 -2.80
C ASN A 66 13.67 1.59 -2.46
N LEU A 67 14.26 1.90 -1.32
CA LEU A 67 14.41 3.25 -0.81
C LEU A 67 15.88 3.69 -0.96
N PRO A 68 16.16 4.99 -0.80
CA PRO A 68 17.51 5.53 -0.84
C PRO A 68 18.46 4.80 0.14
N TYR A 69 19.76 4.91 -0.11
CA TYR A 69 20.82 4.27 0.70
C TYR A 69 20.71 2.75 0.77
N SER A 70 20.19 2.12 -0.29
CA SER A 70 20.06 0.67 -0.41
C SER A 70 19.18 0.04 0.67
N VAL A 71 18.28 0.81 1.27
CA VAL A 71 17.27 0.29 2.19
C VAL A 71 16.18 -0.38 1.36
N GLN A 72 15.88 -1.63 1.69
CA GLN A 72 14.81 -2.39 1.06
C GLN A 72 13.79 -2.77 2.12
N VAL A 73 12.52 -2.51 1.82
CA VAL A 73 11.39 -2.83 2.69
C VAL A 73 10.38 -3.69 1.96
N ILE A 74 9.69 -4.54 2.70
CA ILE A 74 8.62 -5.41 2.20
C ILE A 74 7.34 -4.59 2.17
N VAL A 75 6.64 -4.59 1.04
CA VAL A 75 5.32 -4.00 0.89
C VAL A 75 4.27 -5.05 1.25
N THR A 76 3.49 -4.78 2.29
CA THR A 76 2.45 -5.69 2.79
C THR A 76 1.09 -5.40 2.15
N ASN A 77 0.78 -4.13 1.90
CA ASN A 77 -0.48 -3.70 1.32
C ASN A 77 -0.34 -2.36 0.58
N ILE A 78 -1.21 -2.12 -0.42
CA ILE A 78 -1.32 -0.85 -1.14
C ILE A 78 -2.80 -0.46 -1.20
N ASP A 79 -3.18 0.61 -0.50
CA ASP A 79 -4.49 1.23 -0.61
C ASP A 79 -4.43 2.40 -1.59
N TYR A 80 -4.90 2.14 -2.81
CA TYR A 80 -4.93 3.12 -3.88
C TYR A 80 -5.93 4.26 -3.63
N LYS A 81 -7.03 3.99 -2.91
CA LYS A 81 -8.07 4.99 -2.64
C LYS A 81 -7.59 6.01 -1.63
N SER A 82 -6.95 5.55 -0.56
CA SER A 82 -6.38 6.42 0.47
C SER A 82 -4.96 6.90 0.14
N GLN A 83 -4.37 6.37 -0.94
CA GLN A 83 -2.97 6.59 -1.33
C GLN A 83 -1.99 6.25 -0.21
N LEU A 84 -2.16 5.05 0.36
CA LEU A 84 -1.33 4.51 1.43
C LEU A 84 -0.61 3.22 1.00
N ILE A 85 0.65 3.10 1.40
CA ILE A 85 1.46 1.90 1.22
C ILE A 85 1.98 1.47 2.58
N HIS A 86 1.71 0.21 2.89
CA HIS A 86 2.08 -0.43 4.14
C HIS A 86 3.40 -1.17 3.94
N ILE A 87 4.37 -0.91 4.81
CA ILE A 87 5.71 -1.45 4.70
C ILE A 87 6.22 -2.06 6.01
N LYS A 88 7.04 -3.10 5.88
CA LYS A 88 7.78 -3.73 6.99
C LYS A 88 9.25 -3.93 6.62
N GLY A 89 10.14 -3.85 7.61
CA GLY A 89 11.55 -4.14 7.38
C GLY A 89 12.41 -4.05 8.64
N SER A 90 13.48 -4.83 8.68
CA SER A 90 14.43 -4.87 9.81
C SER A 90 15.20 -3.55 10.01
N ASN A 91 15.30 -2.74 8.96
CA ASN A 91 16.07 -1.48 8.93
C ASN A 91 15.17 -0.24 8.88
N SER A 92 13.92 -0.33 9.34
CA SER A 92 12.94 0.76 9.34
C SER A 92 13.42 2.04 10.05
N CYS A 93 14.36 1.93 10.97
CA CYS A 93 14.90 3.07 11.74
C CYS A 93 15.82 3.99 10.93
N LEU A 94 16.30 3.52 9.77
CA LEU A 94 17.18 4.28 8.88
C LEU A 94 16.43 4.77 7.63
N LEU A 95 15.09 4.74 7.67
CA LEU A 95 14.27 5.20 6.56
C LEU A 95 14.44 6.70 6.36
N ASN A 96 14.98 7.06 5.19
CA ASN A 96 15.01 8.43 4.72
C ASN A 96 14.18 8.53 3.44
N LEU A 97 13.10 9.31 3.52
CA LEU A 97 12.13 9.48 2.44
C LEU A 97 12.33 10.79 1.65
N SER A 98 13.32 11.62 2.02
CA SER A 98 13.44 13.00 1.50
C SER A 98 13.65 13.10 -0.01
N THR A 99 14.16 12.05 -0.65
CA THR A 99 14.38 11.95 -2.10
C THR A 99 13.37 11.03 -2.79
N THR A 100 12.33 10.61 -2.09
CA THR A 100 11.29 9.70 -2.58
C THR A 100 9.95 10.43 -2.75
N PRO A 101 9.01 9.90 -3.54
CA PRO A 101 7.65 10.47 -3.62
C PRO A 101 6.80 10.20 -2.36
N PHE A 102 7.33 9.47 -1.38
CA PHE A 102 6.62 9.01 -0.20
C PHE A 102 6.84 9.93 1.01
N GLN A 103 5.85 9.97 1.89
CA GLN A 103 5.89 10.66 3.18
C GLN A 103 5.30 9.74 4.25
N PHE A 104 5.67 9.92 5.52
CA PHE A 104 5.00 9.19 6.59
C PHE A 104 3.54 9.66 6.69
N ALA A 105 2.60 8.72 6.75
CA ALA A 105 1.19 9.02 6.93
C ALA A 105 0.86 9.39 8.39
N ASP A 106 1.59 8.78 9.33
CA ASP A 106 1.44 9.02 10.75
C ASP A 106 2.17 10.29 11.23
N SER A 107 1.81 10.74 12.44
CA SER A 107 2.46 11.88 13.07
C SER A 107 3.94 11.61 13.29
N VAL A 108 4.78 12.54 12.83
CA VAL A 108 6.23 12.46 12.94
C VAL A 108 6.76 13.29 14.10
N TYR A 109 7.83 12.80 14.72
CA TYR A 109 8.45 13.43 15.87
C TYR A 109 9.97 13.43 15.75
N ASN A 110 10.60 14.21 16.63
CA ASN A 110 12.06 14.25 16.77
C ASN A 110 12.46 13.41 17.98
N PHE A 111 13.53 12.64 17.81
CA PHE A 111 14.02 11.72 18.81
C PHE A 111 15.52 11.91 19.04
N SER A 112 15.97 11.56 20.24
CA SER A 112 17.37 11.42 20.60
C SER A 112 17.64 9.95 20.93
N LEU A 113 18.70 9.41 20.35
CA LEU A 113 19.11 8.03 20.54
C LEU A 113 20.23 7.95 21.58
N PHE A 114 20.17 6.93 22.42
CA PHE A 114 21.13 6.68 23.49
C PHE A 114 21.59 5.23 23.44
N SER A 115 22.91 5.01 23.43
CA SER A 115 23.51 3.68 23.57
C SER A 115 23.77 3.39 25.05
N CYS A 116 23.19 2.29 25.51
CA CYS A 116 23.23 1.82 26.88
C CYS A 116 23.88 0.42 26.94
N PRO A 117 24.55 0.07 28.06
CA PRO A 117 24.93 -1.32 28.31
C PRO A 117 23.67 -2.21 28.41
N SER A 118 23.71 -3.43 27.85
CA SER A 118 22.58 -4.39 27.84
C SER A 118 22.16 -4.93 29.22
N THR A 119 22.68 -4.39 30.31
CA THR A 119 22.37 -4.83 31.69
C THR A 119 21.25 -4.02 32.34
N ILE A 120 20.68 -3.02 31.66
CA ILE A 120 19.57 -2.24 32.18
C ILE A 120 18.25 -2.99 31.86
N PRO A 121 17.45 -3.40 32.87
CA PRO A 121 16.23 -4.14 32.62
C PRO A 121 15.21 -3.31 31.81
N VAL A 122 14.61 -3.91 30.79
CA VAL A 122 13.56 -3.29 29.95
C VAL A 122 12.39 -2.76 30.79
N GLU A 123 12.08 -3.43 31.91
CA GLU A 123 11.07 -3.03 32.90
C GLU A 123 11.32 -1.64 33.50
N SER A 124 12.57 -1.15 33.52
CA SER A 124 12.90 0.19 34.02
C SER A 124 12.38 1.32 33.13
N PHE A 125 11.98 0.99 31.90
CA PHE A 125 11.46 1.91 30.89
C PHE A 125 9.94 1.79 30.67
N GLU A 126 9.27 0.89 31.39
CA GLU A 126 7.82 0.74 31.36
C GLU A 126 7.15 1.78 32.27
N GLY A 127 6.58 2.81 31.66
CA GLY A 127 5.86 3.88 32.34
C GLY A 127 5.11 4.76 31.35
N PRO A 128 4.32 5.75 31.82
CA PRO A 128 3.59 6.68 30.95
C PRO A 128 4.52 7.53 30.06
N TRP A 129 5.80 7.53 30.39
CA TRP A 129 6.88 8.24 29.69
C TRP A 129 7.72 7.19 28.96
N TRP A 130 7.25 6.86 27.77
CA TRP A 130 7.74 5.76 26.93
C TRP A 130 9.15 6.02 26.39
N SER A 131 10.02 5.03 26.50
CA SER A 131 11.20 4.91 25.64
C SER A 131 11.22 3.50 25.08
N THR A 132 11.14 3.38 23.75
CA THR A 132 11.17 2.09 23.07
C THR A 132 12.61 1.76 22.67
N PRO A 133 13.05 0.51 22.84
CA PRO A 133 14.31 0.06 22.26
C PRO A 133 14.25 0.17 20.73
N ALA A 134 15.25 0.82 20.14
CA ALA A 134 15.48 0.76 18.69
C ALA A 134 16.10 -0.59 18.37
N ALA A 135 15.26 -1.62 18.25
CA ALA A 135 15.70 -3.00 18.03
C ALA A 135 16.61 -3.14 16.79
N CYS A 136 16.33 -2.36 15.75
CA CYS A 136 17.08 -2.26 14.48
C CYS A 136 18.53 -1.72 14.62
N LEU A 137 18.84 -1.04 15.72
CA LEU A 137 20.16 -0.44 16.00
C LEU A 137 20.86 -1.11 17.19
N SER A 138 20.15 -2.00 17.89
CA SER A 138 20.68 -2.73 19.03
C SER A 138 21.45 -3.95 18.55
N GLY A 139 22.65 -4.17 19.09
CA GLY A 139 23.60 -5.19 18.64
C GLY A 139 24.90 -5.14 19.43
N ASP A 140 25.71 -6.21 19.36
CA ASP A 140 27.05 -6.30 19.98
C ASP A 140 27.09 -6.00 21.50
N GLY A 141 26.05 -6.39 22.24
CA GLY A 141 25.97 -6.15 23.69
C GLY A 141 25.72 -4.68 24.06
N GLN A 142 25.20 -3.89 23.11
CA GLN A 142 24.68 -2.55 23.34
C GLN A 142 23.21 -2.47 22.95
N GLU A 143 22.43 -1.85 23.82
CA GLU A 143 21.02 -1.55 23.56
C GLU A 143 20.87 -0.07 23.24
N VAL A 144 20.12 0.22 22.17
CA VAL A 144 19.85 1.59 21.75
C VAL A 144 18.43 1.96 22.15
N TYR A 145 18.30 3.00 22.94
CA TYR A 145 17.01 3.52 23.40
C TYR A 145 16.67 4.83 22.71
N VAL A 146 15.38 4.98 22.42
CA VAL A 146 14.84 6.17 21.75
C VAL A 146 14.02 6.97 22.74
N LYS A 147 14.28 8.27 22.77
CA LYS A 147 13.58 9.22 23.63
C LYS A 147 13.12 10.41 22.82
N SER A 148 11.84 10.78 22.92
CA SER A 148 11.31 11.97 22.24
C SER A 148 12.06 13.22 22.69
N SER A 149 12.48 14.06 21.73
CA SER A 149 13.26 15.27 21.98
C SER A 149 12.49 16.27 22.85
N GLY A 150 11.15 16.28 22.79
CA GLY A 150 10.31 17.15 23.61
C GLY A 150 10.23 16.78 25.10
N MET A 151 10.63 15.56 25.47
CA MET A 151 10.60 15.12 26.86
C MET A 151 11.85 15.56 27.63
N SER A 152 11.73 15.84 28.93
CA SER A 152 12.93 16.04 29.75
C SER A 152 13.62 14.71 30.03
N ILE A 153 14.96 14.68 30.01
CA ILE A 153 15.73 13.48 30.39
C ILE A 153 15.53 13.11 31.86
N CYS A 154 15.11 14.05 32.71
CA CYS A 154 14.86 13.79 34.13
C CYS A 154 13.74 12.76 34.38
N TYR A 155 12.82 12.58 33.42
CA TYR A 155 11.78 11.56 33.50
C TYR A 155 12.28 10.15 33.14
N LEU A 156 13.49 10.06 32.57
CA LEU A 156 14.15 8.82 32.16
C LEU A 156 15.56 8.78 32.77
N PRO A 157 15.68 8.75 34.11
CA PRO A 157 16.97 8.83 34.80
C PRO A 157 17.94 7.71 34.38
N GLN A 158 17.42 6.55 33.96
CA GLN A 158 18.23 5.45 33.47
C GLN A 158 19.01 5.79 32.18
N LEU A 159 18.54 6.76 31.37
CA LEU A 159 19.27 7.22 30.18
C LEU A 159 20.43 8.18 30.51
N ILE A 160 20.51 8.71 31.74
CA ILE A 160 21.59 9.63 32.15
C ILE A 160 22.96 8.92 32.12
N SER A 161 22.98 7.63 32.47
CA SER A 161 24.19 6.81 32.44
C SER A 161 24.57 6.34 31.03
N CYS A 162 23.72 6.57 30.03
CA CYS A 162 23.92 6.13 28.66
C CYS A 162 24.63 7.19 27.80
N ARG A 163 25.31 6.75 26.74
CA ARG A 163 25.96 7.66 25.78
C ARG A 163 24.92 8.16 24.79
N LYS A 164 24.71 9.47 24.71
CA LYS A 164 23.94 10.07 23.61
C LYS A 164 24.66 9.84 22.28
N MET A 165 23.94 9.31 21.29
CA MET A 165 24.46 9.04 19.95
C MET A 165 24.21 10.22 19.01
N TYR A 166 23.01 10.32 18.46
CA TYR A 166 22.60 11.38 17.54
C TYR A 166 21.08 11.60 17.66
N ASN A 167 20.57 12.62 16.97
CA ASN A 167 19.14 12.86 16.88
C ASN A 167 18.61 12.35 15.53
N VAL A 168 17.37 11.88 15.54
CA VAL A 168 16.61 11.53 14.33
C VAL A 168 15.41 12.47 14.27
N TRP A 169 15.12 13.00 13.09
CA TRP A 169 14.07 13.99 12.90
C TRP A 169 12.99 13.46 11.98
N SER A 170 11.76 13.89 12.24
CA SER A 170 10.60 13.66 11.36
C SER A 170 10.35 12.18 11.02
N VAL A 171 10.38 11.31 12.03
CA VAL A 171 10.00 9.88 11.89
C VAL A 171 8.83 9.54 12.82
N PRO A 172 7.97 8.57 12.48
CA PRO A 172 6.92 8.10 13.37
C PRO A 172 7.50 7.26 14.52
N TYR A 173 6.74 7.12 15.60
CA TYR A 173 7.18 6.34 16.77
C TYR A 173 7.47 4.87 16.41
N ASP A 174 6.58 4.29 15.61
CA ASP A 174 6.64 2.89 15.20
C ASP A 174 7.83 2.59 14.27
N ALA A 175 8.56 3.62 13.80
CA ALA A 175 9.75 3.41 12.96
C ALA A 175 10.83 2.59 13.67
N PHE A 176 10.84 2.61 15.00
CA PHE A 176 11.79 1.91 15.85
C PHE A 176 11.38 0.48 16.24
N ASP A 177 10.13 0.10 15.95
CA ASP A 177 9.61 -1.24 16.15
C ASP A 177 9.65 -2.04 14.84
N GLN A 178 10.48 -3.09 14.80
CA GLN A 178 10.61 -3.94 13.62
C GLN A 178 9.35 -4.77 13.31
N THR A 179 8.44 -4.91 14.27
CA THR A 179 7.20 -5.68 14.12
C THR A 179 6.06 -4.84 13.55
N ALA A 180 6.15 -3.52 13.70
CA ALA A 180 5.15 -2.56 13.27
C ALA A 180 5.02 -2.53 11.74
N ASP A 181 3.82 -2.20 11.29
CA ASP A 181 3.53 -1.93 9.89
C ASP A 181 3.48 -0.42 9.68
N LEU A 182 4.49 0.12 9.00
CA LEU A 182 4.60 1.56 8.79
C LEU A 182 3.77 1.98 7.58
N GLN A 183 3.08 3.10 7.74
CA GLN A 183 2.26 3.66 6.67
C GLN A 183 2.98 4.83 6.02
N LEU A 184 3.22 4.70 4.71
CA LEU A 184 3.61 5.83 3.88
C LEU A 184 2.45 6.27 3.00
N THR A 185 2.37 7.56 2.74
CA THR A 185 1.46 8.15 1.76
C THR A 185 2.24 8.73 0.59
N TRP A 186 1.59 8.83 -0.58
CA TRP A 186 2.11 9.59 -1.70
C TRP A 186 1.11 10.68 -2.12
N PRO A 187 1.52 11.95 -2.23
CA PRO A 187 0.62 13.02 -2.68
C PRO A 187 0.35 13.00 -4.19
N GLN A 188 1.35 12.62 -4.99
CA GLN A 188 1.25 12.55 -6.45
C GLN A 188 1.74 11.20 -6.97
N PRO A 189 1.14 10.66 -8.04
CA PRO A 189 -0.03 11.18 -8.74
C PRO A 189 -1.33 11.03 -7.93
N VAL A 190 -2.30 11.91 -8.18
CA VAL A 190 -3.59 11.93 -7.47
C VAL A 190 -4.54 10.90 -8.10
N CYS A 191 -4.40 9.64 -7.69
CA CYS A 191 -5.24 8.53 -8.13
C CYS A 191 -6.44 8.27 -7.21
N GLY A 192 -6.42 8.75 -5.96
CA GLY A 192 -7.46 8.43 -4.96
C GLY A 192 -8.89 8.74 -5.42
N ASN A 193 -9.08 9.79 -6.24
CA ASN A 193 -10.38 10.14 -6.81
C ASN A 193 -10.88 9.10 -7.82
N CYS A 194 -10.03 8.64 -8.74
CA CYS A 194 -10.38 7.59 -9.70
C CYS A 194 -10.78 6.30 -8.98
N GLU A 195 -10.02 5.95 -7.95
CA GLU A 195 -10.25 4.75 -7.14
C GLU A 195 -11.55 4.83 -6.34
N ALA A 196 -11.89 6.01 -5.81
CA ALA A 196 -13.16 6.25 -5.13
C ALA A 196 -14.36 6.11 -6.08
N GLU A 197 -14.19 6.43 -7.37
CA GLU A 197 -15.18 6.18 -8.42
C GLU A 197 -15.17 4.72 -8.94
N GLY A 198 -14.24 3.89 -8.46
CA GLY A 198 -14.08 2.51 -8.93
C GLY A 198 -13.50 2.43 -10.34
N LYS A 199 -12.66 3.39 -10.74
CA LYS A 199 -11.98 3.45 -12.05
C LYS A 199 -10.47 3.26 -11.92
N PHE A 200 -9.81 2.89 -13.01
CA PHE A 200 -8.35 2.85 -13.08
C PHE A 200 -7.77 4.26 -13.20
N CYS A 201 -6.56 4.43 -12.68
CA CYS A 201 -5.75 5.63 -12.80
C CYS A 201 -4.58 5.37 -13.77
N GLY A 202 -4.18 6.37 -14.57
CA GLY A 202 -2.99 6.27 -15.42
C GLY A 202 -2.67 7.56 -16.16
N PHE A 203 -1.60 7.52 -16.97
CA PHE A 203 -1.21 8.68 -17.78
C PHE A 203 -2.25 9.00 -18.84
N MET A 204 -2.48 10.30 -19.02
CA MET A 204 -3.32 10.80 -20.07
C MET A 204 -2.69 10.59 -21.45
N SER A 205 -3.39 9.84 -22.30
CA SER A 205 -2.93 9.40 -23.63
C SER A 205 -2.42 10.51 -24.57
N ASN A 206 -2.92 11.74 -24.44
CA ASN A 206 -2.62 12.86 -25.33
C ASN A 206 -1.75 13.97 -24.68
N SER A 207 -1.18 13.74 -23.49
CA SER A 207 -0.43 14.77 -22.76
C SER A 207 1.07 14.50 -22.75
N THR A 208 1.89 15.51 -23.06
CA THR A 208 3.33 15.52 -22.76
C THR A 208 3.63 15.96 -21.33
N SER A 209 2.60 16.39 -20.57
CA SER A 209 2.70 16.98 -19.23
C SER A 209 2.69 15.96 -18.08
N GLY A 210 2.50 14.66 -18.35
CA GLY A 210 2.40 13.65 -17.30
C GLY A 210 1.11 13.74 -16.49
N GLU A 211 0.06 14.30 -17.09
CA GLU A 211 -1.28 14.40 -16.48
C GLU A 211 -1.91 13.03 -16.29
N ILE A 212 -2.83 12.96 -15.32
CA ILE A 212 -3.46 11.73 -14.85
C ILE A 212 -4.92 11.71 -15.28
N GLU A 213 -5.38 10.59 -15.81
CA GLU A 213 -6.77 10.37 -16.20
C GLU A 213 -7.37 9.12 -15.54
N CYS A 214 -8.69 9.16 -15.31
CA CYS A 214 -9.45 8.01 -14.83
C CYS A 214 -10.10 7.27 -16.00
N PHE A 215 -9.91 5.96 -16.11
CA PHE A 215 -10.46 5.15 -17.20
C PHE A 215 -11.01 3.80 -16.74
N GLY A 216 -11.89 3.22 -17.53
CA GLY A 216 -12.47 1.89 -17.28
C GLY A 216 -13.24 1.78 -15.95
N ASN A 217 -13.56 0.55 -15.56
CA ASN A 217 -14.18 0.22 -14.27
C ASN A 217 -13.42 -0.95 -13.65
N LEU A 218 -13.02 -0.79 -12.39
CA LEU A 218 -12.37 -1.84 -11.58
C LEU A 218 -13.34 -2.97 -11.22
N ASN A 219 -14.59 -2.59 -10.93
CA ASN A 219 -15.66 -3.51 -10.59
C ASN A 219 -16.78 -3.36 -11.61
N PRO A 220 -16.61 -3.87 -12.86
CA PRO A 220 -17.70 -3.85 -13.81
C PRO A 220 -18.90 -4.59 -13.20
N PRO A 221 -20.13 -4.07 -13.33
CA PRO A 221 -21.30 -4.79 -12.89
C PRO A 221 -21.27 -6.17 -13.54
N LYS A 222 -21.39 -7.23 -12.73
CA LYS A 222 -21.49 -8.60 -13.25
C LYS A 222 -22.57 -8.56 -14.33
N LYS A 223 -22.21 -8.84 -15.59
CA LYS A 223 -23.19 -8.95 -16.68
C LYS A 223 -24.28 -9.87 -16.14
N GLY A 224 -25.47 -9.32 -15.92
CA GLY A 224 -26.61 -10.10 -15.51
C GLY A 224 -26.73 -11.24 -16.51
N THR A 225 -26.80 -12.47 -16.03
CA THR A 225 -27.28 -13.59 -16.84
C THR A 225 -28.55 -13.11 -17.54
N PRO A 226 -28.69 -13.26 -18.87
CA PRO A 226 -29.93 -12.89 -19.53
C PRO A 226 -31.04 -13.65 -18.81
N PHE A 227 -31.96 -12.95 -18.17
CA PHE A 227 -33.19 -13.54 -17.73
C PHE A 227 -33.83 -14.08 -19.01
N SER A 228 -33.77 -15.40 -19.20
CA SER A 228 -34.60 -16.05 -20.19
C SER A 228 -36.03 -15.69 -19.81
N SER A 229 -36.66 -14.89 -20.67
CA SER A 229 -38.07 -14.54 -20.54
C SER A 229 -38.88 -15.81 -20.72
N PHE A 230 -39.11 -16.55 -19.65
CA PHE A 230 -40.20 -17.51 -19.61
C PHE A 230 -41.51 -16.70 -19.60
N PRO A 231 -42.42 -16.92 -20.57
CA PRO A 231 -43.70 -16.25 -20.55
C PRO A 231 -44.47 -16.72 -19.31
N PHE A 232 -44.83 -15.78 -18.43
CA PHE A 232 -45.77 -16.00 -17.34
C PHE A 232 -47.13 -16.35 -17.95
N VAL A 233 -47.45 -17.65 -18.01
CA VAL A 233 -48.82 -18.12 -18.23
C VAL A 233 -49.57 -17.96 -16.91
N CYS A 234 -50.39 -16.91 -16.80
CA CYS A 234 -51.36 -16.75 -15.71
C CYS A 234 -52.43 -17.85 -15.81
N MET A 235 -52.32 -18.90 -14.99
CA MET A 235 -53.43 -19.81 -14.71
C MET A 235 -54.26 -19.23 -13.55
N LEU A 236 -55.39 -18.61 -13.86
CA LEU A 236 -56.44 -18.28 -12.88
C LEU A 236 -57.06 -19.57 -12.35
N LYS A 237 -56.74 -19.97 -11.12
CA LYS A 237 -57.46 -21.03 -10.41
C LYS A 237 -58.54 -20.39 -9.53
N SER A 238 -59.80 -20.50 -9.94
CA SER A 238 -60.94 -20.04 -9.14
C SER A 238 -61.16 -20.97 -7.96
N GLU A 239 -61.03 -20.48 -6.73
CA GLU A 239 -61.44 -21.23 -5.53
C GLU A 239 -62.79 -20.69 -5.04
N LYS A 240 -63.82 -21.55 -5.09
CA LYS A 240 -65.18 -21.27 -4.61
C LYS A 240 -65.20 -21.27 -3.08
N VAL A 241 -65.45 -20.11 -2.47
CA VAL A 241 -65.76 -20.00 -1.04
C VAL A 241 -67.16 -20.55 -0.78
N LYS A 242 -67.27 -21.68 -0.08
CA LYS A 242 -68.54 -22.16 0.51
C LYS A 242 -68.59 -21.77 1.99
N ARG A 243 -69.47 -20.81 2.31
CA ARG A 243 -69.93 -20.53 3.68
C ARG A 243 -70.62 -21.77 4.25
N LYS A 244 -70.28 -22.16 5.49
CA LYS A 244 -71.15 -22.98 6.34
C LYS A 244 -71.28 -22.30 7.71
N PHE A 245 -72.52 -22.01 8.06
CA PHE A 245 -72.98 -21.61 9.39
C PHE A 245 -72.86 -22.77 10.37
N ALA A 246 -72.47 -22.47 11.61
CA ALA A 246 -72.71 -23.34 12.76
C ALA A 246 -72.78 -22.48 14.05
N TYR A 247 -73.99 -22.40 14.64
CA TYR A 247 -74.22 -22.40 16.09
C TYR A 247 -74.54 -23.87 16.45
N PRO A 248 -74.22 -24.40 17.66
CA PRO A 248 -74.78 -23.99 18.96
C PRO A 248 -73.73 -24.11 20.11
N LYS A 249 -73.95 -23.92 21.42
CA LYS A 249 -75.12 -23.91 22.32
C LYS A 249 -74.71 -23.15 23.58
#